data_AF-A0A699YKM4-F1
#
_entry.id   AF-A0A699YKM4-F1
#
_cell.length_a   1.000
_cell.length_b   1.000
_cell.length_c   1.000
_cell.angle_alpha   90.00
_cell.angle_beta   90.00
_cell.angle_gamma   90.00
#
_symmetry.space_group_name_H-M   'P 1'
#
loop_
_entity.id
_entity.type
_entity.pdbx_description
1 polymer ?
#
loop_
_entity_poly.entity_id
_entity_poly.type
_entity_poly.pdbx_seq_one_letter_code
_entity_poly.pdbx_strand_id
1 'polypeptide(L)'
;MALNMKQQLQGLKSSRAGTVSRRSVRALATSRVDLSKKTDIIVSPSILSADFARLGEEIKAVDVAGADWIHVDVMDGRFVPNITIGPLIVEAIRPTTDKVLDCHLVSDAASGV
;
A
#
# COMPACT_ATOMS: atom_id res chain seq x y z
N MET A 1 5.62 26.26 -69.28
CA MET A 1 4.33 25.87 -69.91
C MET A 1 3.69 24.85 -69.00
N ALA A 2 2.89 25.32 -68.05
CA ALA A 2 2.22 24.52 -67.03
C ALA A 2 0.93 23.94 -67.59
N LEU A 3 0.65 22.66 -67.31
CA LEU A 3 -0.61 21.90 -67.37
C LEU A 3 -0.15 20.43 -67.36
N ASN A 4 -0.51 19.51 -66.48
CA ASN A 4 -1.80 19.28 -65.85
C ASN A 4 -1.59 18.23 -64.74
N MET A 5 -1.54 18.64 -63.46
CA MET A 5 -1.29 17.72 -62.32
C MET A 5 -2.21 18.11 -61.14
N LYS A 6 -3.49 18.32 -61.43
CA LYS A 6 -4.50 18.66 -60.41
C LYS A 6 -5.83 17.89 -60.52
N GLN A 7 -5.94 16.84 -61.34
CA GLN A 7 -7.26 16.27 -61.62
C GLN A 7 -7.44 14.75 -61.60
N GLN A 8 -6.51 13.99 -61.02
CA GLN A 8 -6.83 12.60 -60.69
C GLN A 8 -6.48 12.30 -59.24
N LEU A 9 -7.51 11.86 -58.53
CA LEU A 9 -7.52 11.33 -57.17
C LEU A 9 -7.66 12.36 -56.04
N GLN A 10 -8.67 13.21 -56.21
CA GLN A 10 -9.63 13.44 -55.13
C GLN A 10 -10.26 12.09 -54.73
N GLY A 11 -9.60 11.36 -53.83
CA GLY A 11 -10.07 10.03 -53.43
C GLY A 11 -9.17 9.44 -52.35
N LEU A 12 -9.24 10.00 -51.14
CA LEU A 12 -9.13 9.34 -49.82
C LEU A 12 -9.05 10.45 -48.76
N LYS A 13 -10.12 11.25 -48.66
CA LYS A 13 -10.40 12.02 -47.44
C LYS A 13 -10.90 11.03 -46.40
N SER A 14 -10.02 10.51 -45.54
CA SER A 14 -10.33 10.08 -44.17
C SER A 14 -9.13 9.34 -43.58
N SER A 15 -8.29 10.05 -42.85
CA SER A 15 -7.75 9.48 -41.62
C SER A 15 -7.74 10.60 -40.60
N ARG A 16 -8.80 10.66 -39.80
CA ARG A 16 -8.72 11.32 -38.50
C ARG A 16 -7.51 10.71 -37.82
N ALA A 17 -6.52 11.52 -37.48
CA ALA A 17 -5.53 11.16 -36.49
C ALA A 17 -6.32 10.83 -35.22
N GLY A 18 -6.59 9.54 -35.02
CA GLY A 18 -7.18 9.05 -33.80
C GLY A 18 -6.23 9.43 -32.68
N THR A 19 -6.63 10.38 -31.85
CA THR A 19 -6.05 10.53 -30.53
C THR A 19 -6.20 9.17 -29.85
N VAL A 20 -5.10 8.40 -29.83
CA VAL A 20 -5.01 7.21 -29.00
C VAL A 20 -5.06 7.74 -27.58
N SER A 21 -6.27 7.79 -27.02
CA SER A 21 -6.47 7.93 -25.59
C SER A 21 -5.66 6.80 -24.97
N ARG A 22 -4.52 7.15 -24.36
CA ARG A 22 -3.78 6.23 -23.50
C ARG A 22 -4.79 5.79 -22.46
N ARG A 23 -5.43 4.65 -22.68
CA ARG A 23 -6.10 3.91 -21.61
C ARG A 23 -4.98 3.63 -20.62
N SER A 24 -4.89 4.47 -19.61
CA SER A 24 -4.16 4.19 -18.40
C SER A 24 -4.81 2.93 -17.85
N VAL A 25 -4.23 1.79 -18.16
CA VAL A 25 -4.43 0.59 -17.36
C VAL A 25 -3.87 0.96 -16.01
N ARG A 26 -4.72 1.49 -15.12
CA ARG A 26 -4.36 1.75 -13.74
C ARG A 26 -4.04 0.36 -13.19
N ALA A 27 -2.76 0.12 -12.90
CA ALA A 27 -2.36 -1.09 -12.20
C ALA A 27 -3.28 -1.23 -10.98
N LEU A 28 -4.03 -2.32 -10.91
CA LEU A 28 -4.81 -2.64 -9.72
C LEU A 28 -3.82 -2.76 -8.57
N ALA A 29 -4.14 -2.17 -7.41
CA ALA A 29 -3.33 -2.26 -6.20
C ALA A 29 -2.92 -3.71 -5.97
N THR A 30 -1.62 -3.99 -6.02
CA THR A 30 -1.06 -5.36 -5.93
C THR A 30 -0.90 -5.82 -4.48
N SER A 31 -0.81 -4.87 -3.56
CA SER A 31 -0.69 -5.08 -2.12
C SER A 31 -1.65 -4.18 -1.36
N ARG A 32 -1.95 -4.52 -0.09
CA ARG A 32 -2.79 -3.68 0.80
C ARG A 32 -2.22 -2.26 0.98
N VAL A 33 -0.90 -2.11 0.86
CA VAL A 33 -0.19 -0.83 0.99
C VAL A 33 -0.49 0.11 -0.18
N ASP A 34 -0.75 -0.46 -1.37
CA ASP A 34 -1.06 0.29 -2.60
C ASP A 34 -2.48 0.88 -2.60
N LEU A 35 -3.30 0.57 -1.59
CA LEU A 35 -4.61 1.20 -1.39
C LEU A 35 -4.48 2.67 -0.98
N SER A 36 -3.36 3.03 -0.34
CA SER A 36 -3.05 4.39 0.11
C SER A 36 -2.08 5.07 -0.87
N LYS A 37 -2.29 6.36 -1.18
CA LYS A 37 -1.30 7.15 -1.95
C LYS A 37 -0.26 7.71 -1.00
N LYS A 38 0.97 7.92 -1.52
CA LYS A 38 2.06 8.53 -0.76
C LYS A 38 1.78 9.98 -0.30
N THR A 39 0.81 10.65 -0.90
CA THR A 39 0.37 12.00 -0.52
C THR A 39 -0.70 12.01 0.56
N ASP A 40 -1.27 10.84 0.87
CA ASP A 40 -2.31 10.73 1.88
C ASP A 40 -1.65 10.79 3.27
N ILE A 41 -2.35 11.37 4.25
CA ILE A 41 -1.95 11.31 5.65
C ILE A 41 -2.43 9.97 6.19
N ILE A 42 -1.50 9.16 6.70
CA ILE A 42 -1.77 7.83 7.23
C ILE A 42 -1.67 7.85 8.74
N VAL A 43 -2.71 7.35 9.41
CA VAL A 43 -2.71 7.14 10.86
C VAL A 43 -2.51 5.65 11.13
N SER A 44 -1.40 5.32 11.80
CA SER A 44 -0.98 3.95 12.14
C SER A 44 -0.81 3.83 13.66
N PRO A 45 -1.87 3.53 14.44
CA PRO A 45 -1.77 3.43 15.90
C PRO A 45 -0.89 2.25 16.32
N SER A 46 -0.01 2.47 17.31
CA SER A 46 0.85 1.41 17.85
C SER A 46 0.12 0.56 18.89
N ILE A 47 0.20 -0.77 18.69
CA ILE A 47 -0.37 -1.74 19.63
C ILE A 47 0.41 -1.83 20.94
N LEU A 48 1.61 -1.26 21.04
CA LEU A 48 2.36 -1.22 22.31
C LEU A 48 1.60 -0.46 23.40
N SER A 49 0.75 0.50 23.02
CA SER A 49 -0.06 1.29 23.93
C SER A 49 -1.41 0.64 24.27
N ALA A 50 -1.74 -0.51 23.66
CA ALA A 50 -3.02 -1.16 23.83
C ALA A 50 -3.06 -2.04 25.10
N ASP A 51 -4.28 -2.39 25.54
CA ASP A 51 -4.47 -3.45 26.52
C ASP A 51 -4.26 -4.83 25.85
N PHE A 52 -3.12 -5.46 26.14
CA PHE A 52 -2.76 -6.77 25.57
C PHE A 52 -3.70 -7.90 25.99
N ALA A 53 -4.39 -7.79 27.12
CA ALA A 53 -5.37 -8.80 27.54
C ALA A 53 -6.58 -8.83 26.59
N ARG A 54 -6.81 -7.75 25.85
CA ARG A 54 -7.95 -7.55 24.94
C ARG A 54 -7.50 -7.09 23.55
N LEU A 55 -6.29 -7.46 23.13
CA LEU A 55 -5.64 -6.92 21.95
C LEU A 55 -6.48 -6.99 20.66
N GLY A 56 -7.20 -8.09 20.45
CA GLY A 56 -8.08 -8.23 19.29
C GLY A 56 -9.26 -7.25 19.28
N GLU A 57 -9.76 -6.85 20.46
CA GLU A 57 -10.81 -5.85 20.60
C GLU A 57 -10.26 -4.44 20.42
N GLU A 58 -9.09 -4.15 21.00
CA GLU A 58 -8.37 -2.87 20.83
C GLU A 58 -8.09 -2.58 19.34
N ILE A 59 -7.63 -3.60 18.61
CA ILE A 59 -7.38 -3.49 17.16
C ILE A 59 -8.68 -3.20 16.40
N LYS A 60 -9.77 -3.90 16.72
CA LYS A 60 -11.08 -3.64 16.08
C LYS A 60 -11.60 -2.25 16.40
N ALA A 61 -11.37 -1.76 17.61
CA ALA A 61 -11.80 -0.42 18.02
C ALA A 61 -11.11 0.66 17.18
N VAL A 62 -9.79 0.57 16.97
CA VAL A 62 -9.07 1.54 16.13
C VAL A 62 -9.38 1.37 14.64
N ASP A 63 -9.66 0.15 14.17
CA ASP A 63 -10.13 -0.11 12.81
C ASP A 63 -11.45 0.64 12.54
N VAL A 64 -12.43 0.48 13.43
CA VAL A 64 -13.72 1.19 13.38
C VAL A 64 -13.56 2.71 13.54
N ALA A 65 -12.59 3.17 14.34
CA ALA A 65 -12.29 4.58 14.52
C ALA A 65 -11.64 5.24 13.28
N GLY A 66 -11.29 4.45 12.25
CA GLY A 66 -10.76 4.94 10.99
C GLY A 66 -9.24 4.90 10.89
N ALA A 67 -8.57 4.04 11.66
CA ALA A 67 -7.15 3.79 11.44
C ALA A 67 -6.91 3.26 10.01
N ASP A 68 -5.86 3.77 9.38
CA ASP A 68 -5.45 3.32 8.05
C ASP A 68 -4.68 2.01 8.16
N TRP A 69 -3.67 1.99 9.02
CA TRP A 69 -2.76 0.85 9.26
C TRP A 69 -2.71 0.55 10.77
N ILE A 70 -2.11 -0.60 11.13
CA ILE A 70 -1.85 -0.98 12.52
C ILE A 70 -0.34 -1.09 12.71
N HIS A 71 0.23 -0.32 13.62
CA HIS A 71 1.67 -0.29 13.85
C HIS A 71 2.09 -1.36 14.87
N VAL A 72 3.13 -2.13 14.53
CA VAL A 72 3.66 -3.22 15.34
C VAL A 72 5.17 -3.04 15.52
N ASP A 73 5.59 -2.78 16.75
CA ASP A 73 7.00 -2.65 17.11
C ASP A 73 7.58 -3.99 17.59
N VAL A 74 8.52 -4.54 16.83
CA VAL A 74 9.24 -5.77 17.16
C VAL A 74 10.60 -5.42 17.75
N MET A 75 10.77 -5.66 19.05
CA MET A 75 12.00 -5.40 19.78
C MET A 75 12.61 -6.71 20.29
N ASP A 76 13.91 -6.93 20.02
CA ASP A 76 14.58 -8.22 20.25
C ASP A 76 15.25 -8.37 21.64
N GLY A 77 15.16 -7.35 22.50
CA GLY A 77 15.81 -7.36 23.82
C GLY A 77 17.34 -7.18 23.79
N ARG A 78 17.96 -7.14 22.59
CA ARG A 78 19.42 -6.96 22.42
C ARG A 78 19.75 -5.54 21.99
N PHE A 79 19.03 -5.03 21.00
CA PHE A 79 19.19 -3.67 20.51
C PHE A 79 18.56 -2.65 21.47
N VAL A 80 17.49 -3.04 22.14
CA VAL A 80 16.84 -2.30 23.22
C VAL A 80 16.57 -3.23 24.40
N PRO A 81 16.59 -2.74 25.66
CA PRO A 81 16.39 -3.59 26.85
C PRO A 81 14.97 -4.15 26.96
N ASN A 82 14.01 -3.60 26.20
CA ASN A 82 12.62 -4.06 26.19
C ASN A 82 12.46 -5.21 25.19
N ILE A 83 11.89 -6.32 25.64
CA ILE A 83 11.37 -7.38 24.76
C ILE A 83 9.90 -7.07 24.55
N THR A 84 9.49 -6.75 23.33
CA THR A 84 8.09 -6.44 23.02
C THR A 84 7.40 -7.65 22.43
N ILE A 85 7.26 -7.67 21.11
CA ILE A 85 6.28 -8.42 20.37
C ILE A 85 7.01 -9.09 19.22
N GLY A 86 6.98 -10.42 19.17
CA GLY A 86 7.59 -11.19 18.07
C GLY A 86 6.61 -11.56 16.96
N PRO A 87 7.06 -12.33 15.95
CA PRO A 87 6.23 -12.84 14.86
C PRO A 87 4.94 -13.55 15.31
N LEU A 88 4.96 -14.19 16.49
CA LEU A 88 3.81 -14.89 17.06
C LEU A 88 2.60 -13.98 17.27
N ILE A 89 2.81 -12.74 17.71
CA ILE A 89 1.70 -11.81 17.90
C ILE A 89 1.21 -11.28 16.56
N VAL A 90 2.10 -11.05 15.59
CA VAL A 90 1.71 -10.68 14.22
C VAL A 90 0.79 -11.75 13.61
N GLU A 91 1.14 -13.02 13.80
CA GLU A 91 0.30 -14.15 13.39
C GLU A 91 -1.03 -14.18 14.15
N ALA A 92 -1.00 -14.00 15.47
CA ALA A 92 -2.20 -14.02 16.32
C ALA A 92 -3.20 -12.88 16.01
N ILE A 93 -2.71 -11.69 15.65
CA ILE A 93 -3.57 -10.53 15.34
C ILE A 93 -3.99 -10.49 13.87
N ARG A 94 -3.33 -11.24 12.97
CA ARG A 94 -3.67 -11.20 11.55
C ARG A 94 -5.15 -11.47 11.27
N PRO A 95 -5.84 -12.41 11.95
CA PRO A 95 -7.26 -12.66 11.75
C PRO A 95 -8.19 -11.55 12.27
N THR A 96 -7.70 -10.60 13.08
CA THR A 96 -8.56 -9.60 13.74
C THR A 96 -8.80 -8.34 12.91
N THR A 97 -8.04 -8.14 11.82
CA THR A 97 -8.16 -6.99 10.93
C THR A 97 -7.64 -7.33 9.53
N ASP A 98 -8.11 -6.64 8.50
CA ASP A 98 -7.58 -6.72 7.13
C ASP A 98 -6.62 -5.56 6.79
N LYS A 99 -6.37 -4.65 7.73
CA LYS A 99 -5.50 -3.49 7.55
C LYS A 99 -4.05 -3.90 7.33
N VAL A 100 -3.26 -2.98 6.77
CA VAL A 100 -1.80 -3.16 6.69
C VAL A 100 -1.24 -3.25 8.11
N LEU A 101 -0.38 -4.26 8.35
CA LEU A 101 0.41 -4.33 9.58
C LEU A 101 1.77 -3.69 9.28
N ASP A 102 1.95 -2.49 9.80
CA ASP A 102 3.16 -1.69 9.66
C ASP A 102 4.18 -2.14 10.71
N CYS A 103 5.08 -3.04 10.32
CA CYS A 103 6.02 -3.68 11.23
C CYS A 103 7.34 -2.90 11.29
N HIS A 104 7.61 -2.31 12.44
CA HIS A 104 8.86 -1.64 12.74
C HIS A 104 9.79 -2.60 13.48
N LEU A 105 10.89 -2.99 12.81
CA LEU A 105 11.88 -3.90 13.37
C LEU A 105 12.99 -3.13 14.08
N VAL A 106 13.09 -3.33 15.38
CA VAL A 106 14.12 -2.77 16.25
C VAL A 106 14.92 -3.94 16.81
N SER A 107 15.77 -4.51 15.95
CA SER A 107 16.56 -5.71 16.22
C SER A 107 18.02 -5.54 15.81
N ASP A 108 18.92 -6.21 16.53
CA ASP A 108 20.32 -6.31 16.14
C ASP A 108 20.47 -7.26 14.94
N ALA A 109 21.20 -6.82 13.92
CA ALA A 109 21.42 -7.55 12.66
C ALA A 109 22.18 -8.88 12.86
N ALA A 110 22.75 -9.12 14.05
CA ALA A 110 23.62 -10.25 14.33
C ALA A 110 22.92 -11.55 14.74
N SER A 111 21.60 -11.58 14.92
CA SER A 111 20.91 -12.81 15.33
C SER A 111 20.38 -13.60 14.13
N GLY A 112 21.31 -14.29 13.46
CA GLY A 112 21.00 -15.33 12.46
C GLY A 112 20.42 -16.60 13.09
N VAL A 113 19.29 -16.46 13.77
CA VAL A 113 18.36 -17.56 14.08
C VAL A 113 17.19 -17.54 13.11
#